data_AF-A0A1M7G5H0-F1
#
_entry.id   AF-A0A1M7G5H0-F1
#
_cell.length_a   1.000
_cell.length_b   1.000
_cell.length_c   1.000
_cell.angle_alpha   90.00
_cell.angle_beta   90.00
_cell.angle_gamma   90.00
#
_symmetry.space_group_name_H-M   'P 1'
#
loop_
_entity.id
_entity.type
_entity.pdbx_description
1 polymer ?
#
loop_
_entity_poly.entity_id
_entity_poly.type
_entity_poly.pdbx_seq_one_letter_code
_entity_poly.pdbx_strand_id
1 'polypeptide(L)'
;MAYNLHIFRGTDWTDGADEPITADELLSIDGVEKFSQPPITNPRTGLSMSMGMDNMYSYGKAVFMLEDGMITVACRNEDVPDVMRPLAEALGAVIQGDEEEFY
;
A
#
# COMPACT_ATOMS: atom_id res chain seq x y z
N MET A 1 19.04 1.83 1.58
CA MET A 1 18.36 1.81 0.26
C MET A 1 16.87 1.67 0.56
N ALA A 2 15.99 2.37 -0.16
CA ALA A 2 14.56 2.10 -0.06
C ALA A 2 14.28 0.86 -0.91
N TYR A 3 13.71 -0.17 -0.29
CA TYR A 3 13.25 -1.38 -0.98
C TYR A 3 11.74 -1.34 -1.00
N ASN A 4 11.10 -1.77 -2.08
CA ASN A 4 9.65 -1.90 -2.09
C ASN A 4 9.26 -3.35 -1.80
N LEU A 5 8.11 -3.50 -1.15
CA LEU A 5 7.39 -4.76 -1.08
C LEU A 5 6.14 -4.64 -1.92
N HIS A 6 5.86 -5.72 -2.64
CA HIS A 6 4.67 -5.89 -3.47
C HIS A 6 3.82 -6.98 -2.86
N ILE A 7 2.53 -6.69 -2.67
CA ILE A 7 1.54 -7.66 -2.21
C ILE A 7 0.52 -7.85 -3.32
N PHE A 8 0.39 -9.10 -3.79
CA PHE A 8 -0.42 -9.43 -4.95
C PHE A 8 -0.92 -10.89 -4.87
N ARG A 9 -1.96 -11.21 -5.64
CA ARG A 9 -2.46 -12.58 -5.82
C ARG A 9 -1.94 -13.11 -7.15
N GLY A 10 -0.98 -14.02 -7.11
CA GLY A 10 -0.34 -14.55 -8.32
C GLY A 10 0.93 -15.32 -8.00
N THR A 11 1.70 -15.64 -9.05
CA THR A 11 3.00 -16.32 -8.93
C THR A 11 4.19 -15.37 -8.91
N ASP A 12 4.10 -14.23 -9.59
CA ASP A 12 5.10 -13.15 -9.59
C ASP A 12 4.41 -11.78 -9.75
N TRP A 13 5.02 -10.73 -9.19
CA TRP A 13 4.48 -9.36 -9.25
C TRP A 13 4.55 -8.76 -10.66
N THR A 14 5.46 -9.25 -11.51
CA THR A 14 5.70 -8.69 -12.85
C THR A 14 4.63 -9.06 -13.87
N ASP A 15 3.92 -10.17 -13.66
CA ASP A 15 2.89 -10.67 -14.58
C ASP A 15 1.48 -10.11 -14.27
N GLY A 16 1.37 -9.25 -13.25
CA GLY A 16 0.10 -8.72 -12.76
C GLY A 16 -0.66 -9.71 -11.87
N ALA A 17 -1.61 -9.20 -11.09
CA ALA A 17 -2.42 -10.05 -10.23
C ALA A 17 -3.48 -10.80 -11.06
N ASP A 18 -3.43 -12.14 -11.06
CA ASP A 18 -4.46 -13.01 -11.66
C ASP A 18 -5.86 -12.70 -11.09
N GLU A 19 -5.89 -12.31 -9.81
CA GLU A 19 -7.08 -11.82 -9.10
C GLU A 19 -6.76 -10.47 -8.45
N PRO A 20 -7.04 -9.33 -9.11
CA PRO A 20 -6.62 -8.02 -8.64
C PRO A 20 -7.26 -7.67 -7.29
N ILE A 21 -6.45 -7.14 -6.38
CA ILE A 21 -6.90 -6.63 -5.08
C ILE A 21 -7.70 -5.34 -5.33
N THR A 22 -8.92 -5.28 -4.81
CA THR A 22 -9.79 -4.11 -4.95
C THR A 22 -9.76 -3.22 -3.71
N ALA A 23 -10.14 -1.95 -3.88
CA ALA A 23 -10.26 -1.00 -2.76
C ALA A 23 -11.31 -1.45 -1.74
N ASP A 24 -12.42 -2.05 -2.19
CA ASP A 24 -13.49 -2.54 -1.32
C ASP A 24 -13.02 -3.72 -0.47
N GLU A 25 -12.23 -4.63 -1.03
CA GLU A 25 -11.60 -5.72 -0.27
C GLU A 25 -10.63 -5.18 0.77
N LEU A 26 -9.77 -4.24 0.40
CA LEU A 26 -8.83 -3.59 1.32
C LEU A 26 -9.57 -2.94 2.50
N LEU A 27 -10.62 -2.17 2.23
CA LEU A 27 -11.41 -1.48 3.25
C LEU A 27 -12.28 -2.43 4.09
N SER A 28 -12.45 -3.68 3.68
CA SER A 28 -13.13 -4.71 4.49
C SER A 28 -12.24 -5.27 5.60
N ILE A 29 -10.93 -5.04 5.54
CA ILE A 29 -9.96 -5.52 6.53
C ILE A 29 -9.89 -4.54 7.70
N ASP A 30 -10.05 -5.07 8.91
CA ASP A 30 -9.99 -4.27 10.13
C ASP A 30 -8.63 -3.57 10.29
N GLY A 31 -8.66 -2.26 10.57
CA GLY A 31 -7.48 -1.42 10.70
C GLY A 31 -6.89 -0.88 9.40
N VAL A 32 -7.46 -1.21 8.23
CA VAL A 32 -7.14 -0.53 6.97
C VAL A 32 -7.94 0.75 6.84
N GLU A 33 -7.25 1.86 6.58
CA GLU A 33 -7.88 3.17 6.42
C GLU A 33 -7.39 3.85 5.15
N LYS A 34 -8.26 4.65 4.51
CA LYS A 34 -7.86 5.51 3.39
C LYS A 34 -6.99 6.63 3.92
N PHE A 35 -5.79 6.77 3.37
CA PHE A 35 -4.85 7.78 3.82
C PHE A 35 -5.33 9.17 3.37
N SER A 36 -5.43 10.10 4.31
CA SER A 36 -5.78 11.49 4.01
C SER A 36 -4.83 12.45 4.73
N GLN A 37 -4.44 13.50 4.03
CA GLN A 37 -3.76 14.63 4.65
C GLN A 37 -4.60 15.90 4.49
N PRO A 38 -4.60 16.78 5.51
CA PRO A 38 -5.28 18.05 5.42
C PRO A 38 -4.65 18.89 4.29
N PRO A 39 -5.45 19.71 3.58
CA PRO A 39 -4.93 20.61 2.56
C PRO A 39 -3.90 21.58 3.14
N ILE A 40 -2.84 21.83 2.39
CA ILE A 40 -1.86 22.85 2.74
C ILE A 40 -2.36 24.19 2.19
N THR A 41 -2.61 25.14 3.08
CA THR A 41 -3.09 26.48 2.69
C THR A 41 -1.94 27.48 2.76
N ASN A 42 -1.72 28.21 1.67
CA ASN A 42 -0.73 29.28 1.63
C ASN A 42 -1.26 30.48 2.44
N PRO A 43 -0.57 30.89 3.53
CA PRO A 43 -1.07 31.94 4.42
C PRO A 43 -1.03 33.35 3.80
N ARG A 44 -0.31 33.55 2.68
CA ARG A 44 -0.23 34.86 1.98
C ARG A 44 -1.29 35.01 0.89
N THR A 45 -1.62 33.95 0.19
CA THR A 45 -2.53 34.00 -0.97
C THR A 45 -3.91 33.40 -0.69
N GLY A 46 -4.05 32.62 0.39
CA GLY A 46 -5.28 31.88 0.72
C GLY A 46 -5.54 30.68 -0.19
N LEU A 47 -4.64 30.36 -1.13
CA LEU A 47 -4.77 29.20 -2.00
C LEU A 47 -4.47 27.91 -1.22
N SER A 48 -5.36 26.93 -1.33
CA SER A 48 -5.18 25.59 -0.77
C SER A 48 -4.74 24.61 -1.84
N MET A 49 -3.75 23.79 -1.51
CA MET A 49 -3.30 22.66 -2.31
C MET A 49 -3.59 21.37 -1.55
N SER A 50 -4.28 20.44 -2.19
CA SER A 50 -4.50 19.08 -1.70
C SER A 50 -3.71 18.11 -2.57
N MET A 51 -3.02 17.17 -1.94
CA MET A 51 -2.39 16.06 -2.66
C MET A 51 -3.45 15.03 -2.99
N GLY A 52 -3.59 14.65 -4.26
CA GLY A 52 -4.46 13.55 -4.66
C GLY A 52 -3.87 12.24 -4.13
N MET A 53 -4.60 11.57 -3.24
CA MET A 53 -4.14 10.37 -2.52
C MET A 53 -5.19 9.26 -2.61
N ASP A 54 -5.93 9.21 -3.72
CA ASP A 54 -7.11 8.35 -3.86
C ASP A 54 -6.78 6.86 -3.80
N ASN A 55 -5.52 6.50 -4.05
CA ASN A 55 -4.97 5.16 -4.02
C ASN A 55 -4.07 4.88 -2.81
N MET A 56 -3.94 5.80 -1.85
CA MET A 56 -3.11 5.62 -0.66
C MET A 56 -3.93 5.13 0.53
N TYR A 57 -3.38 4.15 1.24
CA TYR A 57 -4.00 3.52 2.40
C TYR A 57 -2.97 3.37 3.52
N SER A 58 -3.46 3.13 4.73
CA SER A 58 -2.63 2.83 5.89
C SER A 58 -3.12 1.60 6.63
N TYR A 59 -2.17 0.85 7.18
CA TYR A 59 -2.42 -0.29 8.06
C TYR A 59 -1.39 -0.28 9.20
N GLY A 60 -1.85 -0.11 10.43
CA GLY A 60 -0.97 0.09 11.59
C GLY A 60 -0.06 1.32 11.42
N LYS A 61 1.25 1.08 11.22
CA LYS A 61 2.26 2.15 11.00
C LYS A 61 2.71 2.26 9.54
N ALA A 62 2.24 1.38 8.66
CA ALA A 62 2.62 1.35 7.26
C ALA A 62 1.64 2.19 6.43
N VAL A 63 2.19 2.92 5.45
CA VAL A 63 1.44 3.62 4.41
C VAL A 63 1.82 2.97 3.09
N PHE A 64 0.83 2.67 2.26
CA PHE A 64 1.01 1.94 1.02
C PHE A 64 0.08 2.45 -0.08
N MET A 65 0.36 2.07 -1.31
CA MET A 65 -0.42 2.43 -2.50
C MET A 65 -1.08 1.17 -3.06
N LEU A 66 -2.34 1.29 -3.47
CA LEU A 66 -3.03 0.29 -4.29
C LEU A 66 -2.98 0.74 -5.75
N GLU A 67 -2.19 0.09 -6.59
CA GLU A 67 -2.07 0.39 -8.01
C GLU A 67 -2.16 -0.91 -8.81
N ASP A 68 -2.96 -0.90 -9.89
CA ASP A 68 -3.13 -2.04 -10.80
C ASP A 68 -3.48 -3.38 -10.13
N GLY A 69 -4.27 -3.33 -9.04
CA GLY A 69 -4.67 -4.52 -8.29
C GLY A 69 -3.60 -5.08 -7.35
N MET A 70 -2.55 -4.31 -7.10
CA MET A 70 -1.40 -4.68 -6.27
C MET A 70 -1.14 -3.62 -5.21
N ILE A 71 -0.60 -4.04 -4.08
CA ILE A 71 -0.20 -3.13 -3.01
C ILE A 71 1.31 -2.94 -3.06
N THR A 72 1.77 -1.70 -3.18
CA THR A 72 3.18 -1.35 -3.08
C THR A 72 3.44 -0.60 -1.80
N VAL A 73 4.39 -1.10 -1.01
CA VAL A 73 4.83 -0.48 0.24
C VAL A 73 6.28 -0.04 0.09
N ALA A 74 6.53 1.26 0.27
CA ALA A 74 7.88 1.79 0.33
C ALA A 74 8.50 1.46 1.70
N CYS A 75 9.32 0.42 1.75
CA CYS A 75 9.96 -0.01 2.99
C CYS A 75 11.22 0.79 3.24
N ARG A 76 11.19 1.53 4.35
CA ARG A 76 12.37 2.18 4.94
C ARG A 76 12.80 1.51 6.26
N ASN A 77 12.03 0.53 6.73
CA ASN A 77 12.21 -0.13 8.01
C ASN A 77 12.12 -1.65 7.84
N GLU A 78 13.05 -2.38 8.46
CA GLU A 78 13.18 -3.84 8.39
C GLU A 78 11.94 -4.58 8.91
N ASP A 79 11.11 -3.94 9.76
CA ASP A 79 9.89 -4.54 10.32
C ASP A 79 8.67 -4.53 9.38
N VAL A 80 8.74 -3.83 8.23
CA VAL A 80 7.57 -3.67 7.35
C VAL A 80 7.01 -5.00 6.83
N PRO A 81 7.81 -6.01 6.42
CA PRO A 81 7.28 -7.33 6.07
C PRO A 81 6.39 -7.92 7.17
N ASP A 82 6.78 -7.82 8.44
CA ASP A 82 6.01 -8.38 9.55
C ASP A 82 4.74 -7.60 9.84
N VAL A 83 4.74 -6.28 9.63
CA VAL A 83 3.52 -5.44 9.72
C VAL A 83 2.55 -5.75 8.58
N MET A 84 3.06 -6.08 7.39
CA MET A 84 2.25 -6.32 6.20
C MET A 84 1.81 -7.78 6.03
N ARG A 85 2.47 -8.74 6.70
CA ARG A 85 2.12 -10.17 6.66
C ARG A 85 0.65 -10.45 7.01
N PRO A 86 0.07 -9.88 8.10
CA PRO A 86 -1.34 -10.08 8.39
C PRO A 86 -2.27 -9.55 7.30
N LEU A 87 -1.87 -8.45 6.63
CA LEU A 87 -2.64 -7.89 5.52
C LEU A 87 -2.61 -8.84 4.30
N ALA A 88 -1.44 -9.36 3.95
CA ALA A 88 -1.29 -10.32 2.87
C ALA A 88 -2.09 -11.61 3.14
N GLU A 89 -2.03 -12.14 4.36
CA GLU A 89 -2.81 -13.32 4.78
C GLU A 89 -4.32 -13.07 4.68
N ALA A 90 -4.80 -11.92 5.15
CA ALA A 90 -6.22 -11.55 5.06
C ALA A 90 -6.71 -11.41 3.60
N LEU A 91 -5.82 -11.00 2.70
CA LEU A 91 -6.11 -10.88 1.27
C LEU A 91 -5.94 -12.20 0.51
N GLY A 92 -5.35 -13.24 1.12
CA GLY A 92 -4.93 -14.44 0.40
C GLY A 92 -3.85 -14.16 -0.64
N ALA A 93 -2.99 -13.19 -0.37
CA ALA A 93 -1.94 -12.69 -1.25
C ALA A 93 -0.54 -13.10 -0.74
N VAL A 94 0.47 -12.92 -1.60
CA VAL A 94 1.88 -13.16 -1.26
C VAL A 94 2.64 -11.84 -1.17
N ILE A 95 3.74 -11.82 -0.42
CA ILE A 95 4.64 -10.67 -0.30
C ILE A 95 5.94 -10.97 -1.06
N GLN A 96 6.32 -10.07 -1.97
CA GLN A 96 7.57 -10.17 -2.72
C GLN A 96 8.34 -8.85 -2.69
N GLY A 97 9.65 -8.91 -2.48
CA GLY A 97 10.55 -7.76 -2.58
C GLY A 97 11.05 -7.52 -4.01
N ASP A 98 11.64 -6.35 -4.24
CA ASP A 98 12.22 -5.96 -5.54
C ASP A 98 13.34 -6.92 -6.04
N GLU A 99 13.97 -7.68 -5.15
CA GLU A 99 15.04 -8.66 -5.47
C GLU A 99 14.53 -10.11 -5.60
N GLU A 100 13.24 -10.30 -5.92
CA GLU A 100 12.57 -11.60 -6.05
C GLU A 100 12.50 -12.42 -4.74
N GLU A 101 12.70 -11.76 -3.59
CA GLU A 101 12.62 -12.37 -2.26
C GLU A 101 11.15 -12.52 -1.82
N PHE A 102 10.76 -13.73 -1.37
CA PHE A 102 9.42 -14.00 -0.84
C PHE A 102 9.42 -14.05 0.70
N TYR A 103 8.37 -13.48 1.33
CA TYR A 103 8.28 -13.27 2.79
C TYR A 103 7.06 -13.92 3.43
#